data_AF-A0A2U9C0X1-F1
#
_entry.id   AF-A0A2U9C0X1-F1
#
_cell.length_a   1.000
_cell.length_b   1.000
_cell.length_c   1.000
_cell.angle_alpha   90.00
_cell.angle_beta   90.00
_cell.angle_gamma   90.00
#
_symmetry.space_group_name_H-M   'P 1'
#
loop_
_entity.id
_entity.type
_entity.pdbx_description
1 polymer ?
#
loop_
_entity_poly.entity_id
_entity_poly.type
_entity_poly.pdbx_seq_one_letter_code
_entity_poly.pdbx_strand_id
1 'polypeptide(L)' 'MQPWSSWSVCSKPCGGGIQEHFMTVKKRTKGPVAASCKDRKEIRACNVHPC' A
#
# COMPACT_ATOMS: atom_id res chain seq x y z
N MET A 1 5.01 0.37 14.41
CA MET A 1 4.73 0.13 12.97
C MET A 1 4.62 1.48 12.31
N GLN A 2 5.23 1.70 11.15
CA GLN A 2 5.00 2.97 10.42
C GLN A 2 3.57 2.98 9.88
N PRO A 3 2.92 4.15 9.78
CA PRO A 3 1.60 4.24 9.15
C PRO A 3 1.66 3.80 7.68
N TRP A 4 0.53 3.32 7.15
CA TRP A 4 0.38 3.13 5.72
C TRP A 4 0.57 4.48 5.00
N SER A 5 1.21 4.44 3.84
CA SER A 5 1.20 5.56 2.90
C SER A 5 -0.23 5.85 2.44
N SER A 6 -0.45 7.07 1.95
CA SER A 6 -1.68 7.42 1.26
C SER A 6 -1.92 6.46 0.10
N TRP A 7 -3.20 6.20 -0.18
CA TRP A 7 -3.57 5.43 -1.36
C TRP A 7 -3.15 6.14 -2.63
N SER A 8 -2.61 5.37 -3.58
CA SER A 8 -2.36 5.82 -4.94
C SER A 8 -3.66 6.25 -5.62
N VAL A 9 -3.53 7.05 -6.67
CA VAL A 9 -4.66 7.41 -7.53
C VAL A 9 -5.31 6.14 -8.07
N CYS A 10 -6.64 6.12 -8.10
CA CYS A 10 -7.39 5.01 -8.66
C CYS A 10 -7.01 4.82 -10.13
N SER A 11 -6.76 3.58 -10.55
CA SER A 11 -6.36 3.26 -11.92
C SER A 11 -7.41 3.66 -12.97
N LYS A 12 -8.68 3.77 -12.56
CA LYS A 12 -9.77 4.25 -13.41
C LYS A 12 -10.59 5.32 -12.69
N PRO A 13 -11.07 6.36 -13.39
CA PRO A 13 -11.95 7.37 -12.81
C PRO A 13 -13.37 6.85 -12.54
N CYS A 14 -13.79 5.76 -13.16
CA CYS A 14 -15.14 5.17 -13.12
C CYS A 14 -15.09 3.71 -13.61
N GLY A 15 -16.18 2.96 -13.44
CA GLY A 15 -16.33 1.61 -13.98
C GLY A 15 -15.48 0.53 -13.28
N GLY A 16 -15.01 0.81 -12.07
CA GLY A 16 -14.19 -0.10 -11.26
C GLY A 16 -12.70 -0.06 -11.62
N GLY A 17 -11.94 0.66 -10.81
CA GLY A 17 -10.47 0.67 -10.79
C GLY A 17 -9.89 0.04 -9.52
N ILE A 18 -8.58 0.11 -9.40
CA ILE A 18 -7.81 -0.34 -8.24
C ILE A 18 -6.88 0.77 -7.76
N GLN A 19 -6.68 0.84 -6.45
CA GLN A 19 -5.68 1.70 -5.82
C GLN A 19 -4.85 0.86 -4.86
N GLU A 20 -3.61 1.27 -4.70
CA GLU A 20 -2.61 0.54 -3.93
C GLU A 20 -2.04 1.46 -2.86
N HIS A 21 -1.69 0.92 -1.70
CA HIS A 21 -0.88 1.63 -0.72
C HIS A 21 0.18 0.72 -0.12
N PHE A 22 1.20 1.35 0.45
CA PHE A 22 2.40 0.67 0.94
C PHE A 22 2.66 1.07 2.38
N MET A 23 3.04 0.12 3.22
CA MET A 23 3.53 0.39 4.58
C MET A 23 4.99 -0.02 4.64
N THR A 24 5.86 0.99 4.69
CA THR A 24 7.31 0.78 4.86
C THR A 24 7.64 0.67 6.33
N VAL A 25 8.13 -0.48 6.80
CA VAL A 25 8.61 -0.58 8.18
C VAL A 25 10.03 -0.02 8.24
N LYS A 26 10.18 1.27 8.58
CA LYS A 26 11.52 1.88 8.81
C LYS A 26 12.25 1.11 9.92
N LYS A 27 13.19 0.25 9.54
CA LYS A 27 14.16 -0.36 10.45
C LYS A 27 15.08 0.73 11.01
N ARG A 28 14.98 1.04 12.30
CA ARG A 28 16.05 1.71 13.04
C ARG A 28 16.98 0.65 13.66
N THR A 29 17.69 -0.16 12.88
CA THR A 29 18.87 -0.86 13.42
C THR A 29 19.75 -1.48 12.36
N LYS A 30 21.04 -1.10 12.40
CA LYS A 30 22.17 -1.89 11.89
C LYS A 30 22.22 -3.18 12.71
N GLY A 31 21.91 -4.34 12.12
CA GLY A 31 22.04 -5.63 12.82
C GLY A 31 21.66 -6.83 11.93
N PRO A 32 22.38 -7.96 12.03
CA PRO A 32 22.33 -9.06 11.07
C PRO A 32 21.09 -9.96 11.17
N VAL A 33 20.14 -9.64 12.05
CA VAL A 33 18.92 -10.44 12.20
C VAL A 33 17.82 -9.79 11.35
N ALA A 34 17.73 -10.25 10.10
CA ALA A 34 16.67 -9.90 9.17
C ALA A 34 15.33 -10.51 9.63
N ALA A 35 14.84 -10.09 10.80
CA ALA A 35 13.46 -10.33 11.18
C ALA A 35 12.58 -9.71 10.08
N SER A 36 11.78 -10.58 9.48
CA SER A 36 11.05 -10.45 8.22
C SER A 36 9.91 -9.44 8.30
N CYS A 37 10.23 -8.17 8.58
CA CYS A 37 9.30 -7.07 8.35
C CYS A 37 9.22 -6.84 6.85
N LYS A 38 8.51 -7.73 6.15
CA LYS A 38 8.19 -7.56 4.74
C LYS A 38 7.39 -6.27 4.61
N ASP A 39 7.81 -5.38 3.72
CA ASP A 39 7.01 -4.25 3.30
C ASP A 39 5.61 -4.75 2.96
N ARG A 40 4.58 -4.14 3.57
CA ARG A 40 3.20 -4.55 3.29
C ARG A 40 2.68 -3.72 2.14
N LYS A 41 2.04 -4.41 1.20
CA LYS A 41 1.29 -3.83 0.10
C LYS A 41 -0.15 -4.31 0.21
N GLU A 42 -1.08 -3.38 0.09
CA GLU A 42 -2.51 -3.70 0.04
C GLU A 42 -3.13 -3.01 -1.17
N ILE A 43 -4.10 -3.70 -1.78
CA ILE A 43 -4.78 -3.31 -3.01
C ILE A 43 -6.26 -3.34 -2.71
N ARG A 44 -6.98 -2.29 -3.12
CA ARG A 44 -8.43 -2.23 -2.99
C ARG A 44 -9.09 -1.70 -4.25
N ALA A 45 -10.34 -2.11 -4.46
CA ALA A 45 -11.18 -1.55 -5.50
C ALA A 45 -11.52 -0.08 -5.21
N CYS A 46 -11.66 0.72 -6.27
CA CYS A 46 -12.06 2.12 -6.23
C CYS A 46 -12.91 2.48 -7.45
N ASN A 47 -13.67 3.57 -7.36
CA ASN A 47 -14.48 4.09 -8.46
C ASN A 47 -15.37 3.03 -9.13
N VAL A 48 -15.99 2.17 -8.33
CA VAL A 48 -16.89 1.07 -8.78
C VAL A 48 -18.25 1.56 -9.27
N HIS A 49 -18.50 2.86 -9.27
CA HIS A 49 -19.69 3.43 -9.87
C HIS A 49 -19.64 3.28 -11.40
N PRO A 50 -20.79 3.22 -12.08
CA PRO A 50 -20.85 3.25 -13.53
C PRO A 50 -20.10 4.47 -14.08
N CYS A 51 -19.46 4.27 -15.23
CA CYS A 51 -19.28 5.31 -16.22
C CYS A 51 -20.48 5.23 -17.17
#